data_AF-A7SSB4-F1
#
_entry.id   AF-A7SSB4-F1
#
_cell.length_a   1.000
_cell.length_b   1.000
_cell.length_c   1.000
_cell.angle_alpha   90.00
_cell.angle_beta   90.00
_cell.angle_gamma   90.00
#
_symmetry.space_group_name_H-M   'P 1'
#
loop_
_entity.id
_entity.type
_entity.pdbx_description
1 polymer ?
#
loop_
_entity_poly.entity_id
_entity_poly.type
_entity_poly.pdbx_seq_one_letter_code
_entity_poly.pdbx_strand_id
1 'polypeptide(L)' 'QCVKRGLLCDGDKACLDGSDEKHCSCPSNMFLCPSGECIPTTALCNNENDCSDNADERNCRKFY' A
#
# COMPACT_ATOMS: atom_id res chain seq x y z
N GLN A 1 10.68 1.06 -19.92
CA GLN A 1 10.32 -0.36 -19.66
C GLN A 1 8.81 -0.41 -19.46
N CYS A 2 8.10 -1.34 -20.09
CA CYS A 2 6.66 -1.52 -19.90
C CYS A 2 6.45 -2.79 -19.06
N VAL A 3 6.16 -2.62 -17.77
CA VAL A 3 5.69 -3.73 -16.92
C VAL A 3 4.20 -3.96 -17.18
N LYS A 4 3.73 -5.19 -16.96
CA LYS A 4 2.28 -5.48 -17.03
C LYS A 4 1.59 -4.70 -15.92
N ARG A 5 0.34 -4.28 -16.16
CA ARG A 5 -0.47 -3.57 -15.15
C ARG A 5 -0.68 -4.37 -13.86
N GLY A 6 -0.61 -5.70 -13.93
CA GLY A 6 -0.68 -6.58 -12.76
C GLY A 6 0.67 -6.83 -12.08
N LEU A 7 1.76 -6.23 -12.57
CA LEU A 7 3.07 -6.18 -11.92
C LEU A 7 3.39 -4.73 -11.50
N LEU A 8 2.33 -3.94 -11.31
CA LEU A 8 2.42 -2.54 -10.92
C LEU A 8 1.85 -2.48 -9.50
N CYS A 9 2.68 -2.08 -8.54
CA CYS A 9 2.33 -2.07 -7.11
C CYS A 9 2.00 -3.46 -6.55
N ASP A 10 2.71 -4.49 -7.02
CA ASP A 10 2.48 -5.88 -6.59
C ASP A 10 3.45 -6.29 -5.46
N GLY A 11 4.23 -5.34 -4.94
CA GLY A 11 5.25 -5.57 -3.91
C GLY A 11 6.54 -6.19 -4.44
N ASP A 12 6.55 -6.69 -5.68
CA ASP A 12 7.72 -7.23 -6.36
C ASP A 12 8.30 -6.23 -7.35
N LYS A 13 9.62 -6.02 -7.27
CA LYS A 13 10.33 -5.02 -8.07
C LYS A 13 10.54 -5.55 -9.49
N ALA A 14 9.52 -5.45 -10.32
CA ALA A 14 9.52 -5.87 -11.72
C ALA A 14 10.31 -4.92 -12.64
N CYS A 15 10.44 -3.63 -12.29
CA CYS A 15 11.32 -2.69 -13.01
C CYS A 15 12.69 -2.60 -12.32
N LEU A 16 13.79 -2.56 -13.09
CA LEU A 16 15.15 -2.40 -12.52
C LEU A 16 15.25 -1.20 -11.57
N ASP A 17 14.59 -0.10 -11.93
CA ASP A 17 14.58 1.16 -11.16
C ASP A 17 13.54 1.16 -10.02
N GLY A 18 12.61 0.19 -10.03
CA GLY A 18 11.51 0.08 -9.06
C GLY A 18 10.41 1.10 -9.28
N SER A 19 10.35 1.69 -10.48
CA SER A 19 9.34 2.69 -10.83
C SER A 19 7.93 2.12 -10.82
N ASP A 20 7.80 0.81 -11.02
CA ASP A 20 6.58 0.02 -10.89
C ASP A 20 5.98 0.05 -9.48
N GLU A 21 6.83 0.17 -8.46
CA GLU A 21 6.41 0.27 -7.05
C GLU A 21 6.45 1.72 -6.52
N LYS A 22 7.29 2.59 -7.10
CA LYS A 22 7.46 3.99 -6.65
C LYS A 22 6.40 4.96 -7.16
N HIS A 23 5.75 4.66 -8.29
CA HIS A 23 4.75 5.53 -8.89
C HIS A 23 3.32 4.99 -8.69
N CYS A 24 3.11 4.30 -7.57
CA CYS A 24 1.78 3.89 -7.15
C CYS A 24 1.04 5.09 -6.52
N SER A 25 0.33 5.86 -7.34
CA SER A 25 -0.80 6.61 -6.80
C SER A 25 -1.88 5.59 -6.45
N CYS A 26 -2.00 5.22 -5.18
CA CYS A 26 -3.17 4.47 -4.75
C CYS A 26 -4.43 5.24 -5.20
N PRO A 27 -5.47 4.54 -5.70
CA PRO A 27 -6.73 5.19 -6.03
C PRO A 27 -7.27 5.91 -4.78
N SER A 28 -8.07 6.96 -4.96
CA SER A 28 -8.50 7.86 -3.87
C SER A 28 -9.17 7.17 -2.66
N ASN A 29 -9.61 5.92 -2.80
CA ASN A 29 -10.21 5.09 -1.76
C ASN A 29 -9.23 4.03 -1.18
N MET A 30 -7.94 4.20 -1.39
CA MET A 30 -6.89 3.35 -0.85
C MET A 30 -5.85 4.18 -0.11
N PHE A 31 -5.31 3.60 0.96
CA PHE A 31 -4.24 4.16 1.75
C PHE A 31 -2.92 3.56 1.31
N LEU A 32 -1.94 4.43 1.03
CA LEU A 32 -0.57 4.02 0.76
C LEU A 32 0.15 3.79 2.08
N CYS A 33 0.46 2.54 2.35
CA CYS A 33 1.36 2.13 3.40
C CYS A 33 2.74 2.78 3.25
N PRO A 34 3.42 3.09 4.36
CA PRO A 34 4.82 3.51 4.34
C PRO A 34 5.74 2.41 3.76
N SER A 35 5.30 1.15 3.79
CA SER A 35 5.96 0.02 3.13
C SER A 35 5.85 0.03 1.60
N GLY A 36 4.98 0.85 1.02
CA GLY A 36 4.70 0.92 -0.42
C GLY A 36 3.44 0.20 -0.87
N GLU A 37 2.75 -0.51 0.02
CA GLU A 37 1.52 -1.25 -0.30
C GLU A 37 0.29 -0.35 -0.34
N CYS A 38 -0.66 -0.63 -1.24
CA CYS A 38 -1.95 0.04 -1.25
C CYS A 38 -3.00 -0.86 -0.60
N ILE A 39 -3.53 -0.42 0.53
CA ILE A 39 -4.63 -1.10 1.21
C ILE A 39 -5.91 -0.29 1.03
N PRO A 40 -7.11 -0.89 1.08
CA PRO A 40 -8.35 -0.12 1.05
C PRO A 40 -8.44 0.80 2.28
N THR A 41 -8.98 2.01 2.14
CA THR A 41 -9.17 2.90 3.30
C THR A 41 -10.11 2.32 4.36
N THR A 42 -10.93 1.33 4.00
CA THR A 42 -11.76 0.55 4.93
C THR A 42 -10.94 -0.41 5.79
N ALA A 43 -9.71 -0.75 5.37
CA ALA A 43 -8.77 -1.53 6.15
C ALA A 43 -7.95 -0.68 7.13
N LEU A 44 -8.11 0.64 7.11
CA LEU A 44 -7.54 1.47 8.17
C LEU A 44 -8.32 1.26 9.47
N CYS A 45 -7.62 0.92 10.54
CA CYS A 45 -8.22 0.74 11.86
C CYS A 45 -9.28 -0.38 11.92
N ASN A 46 -9.15 -1.39 11.06
CA ASN A 46 -10.06 -2.53 10.99
C ASN A 46 -9.68 -3.66 11.98
N ASN A 47 -8.61 -3.47 12.76
CA ASN A 47 -8.10 -4.46 13.71
C ASN A 47 -7.45 -5.69 13.04
N GLU A 48 -7.19 -5.63 11.73
CA GLU A 48 -6.42 -6.58 10.94
C GLU A 48 -5.13 -5.93 10.47
N ASN A 49 -4.14 -6.75 10.13
CA ASN A 49 -2.87 -6.24 9.63
C ASN A 49 -2.86 -6.33 8.10
N ASP A 50 -3.29 -5.27 7.43
CA ASP A 50 -3.29 -5.17 5.97
C ASP A 50 -1.97 -4.58 5.44
N CYS A 51 -1.24 -3.81 6.26
CA CYS A 51 0.05 -3.23 5.87
C CYS A 51 1.25 -4.07 6.34
N SER A 52 2.28 -4.36 5.54
CA SER A 52 3.45 -5.15 6.01
C SER A 52 4.14 -4.63 7.27
N ASP A 53 4.03 -3.33 7.58
CA ASP A 53 4.58 -2.71 8.80
C ASP A 53 3.50 -2.42 9.86
N ASN A 54 2.25 -2.83 9.65
CA ASN A 54 1.10 -2.54 10.51
C ASN A 54 0.82 -1.03 10.68
N ALA A 55 1.19 -0.23 9.67
CA ALA A 55 0.99 1.22 9.69
C ALA A 55 -0.47 1.64 9.67
N ASP A 56 -1.31 0.81 9.06
CA ASP A 56 -2.76 0.91 8.99
C ASP A 56 -3.45 0.87 10.35
N GLU A 57 -2.89 0.13 11.31
CA GLU A 57 -3.43 -0.01 12.66
C GLU A 57 -2.72 0.86 13.71
N ARG A 58 -1.48 1.31 13.45
CA ARG A 58 -0.65 2.04 14.43
C ARG A 58 -1.09 3.48 14.69
N ASN A 59 -1.75 4.14 13.74
CA ASN A 59 -2.20 5.54 13.91
C ASN A 59 -3.72 5.66 14.11
N CYS A 60 -4.35 4.60 14.58
CA CYS A 60 -5.75 4.62 14.98
C CYS A 60 -5.85 5.28 16.34
N ARG A 61 -6.33 6.53 16.38
CA ARG A 61 -6.77 7.15 17.64
C ARG A 61 -7.95 6.34 18.18
N LYS A 62 -7.65 5.29 18.95
CA LYS A 62 -8.61 4.59 19.79
C LYS A 62 -9.01 5.60 20.88
N PHE A 63 -10.07 6.35 20.62
CA PHE A 63 -10.69 7.19 21.65
C PHE A 63 -11.34 6.23 22.66
N TYR A 64 -10.73 6.16 23.85
CA TYR A 64 -11.25 5.45 25.01
C TYR A 64 -12.24 6.33 25.78
#